data_AF-A0A2X3VVA6-F1
#
_entry.id   AF-A0A2X3VVA6-F1
#
_cell.length_a   1.000
_cell.length_b   1.000
_cell.length_c   1.000
_cell.angle_alpha   90.00
_cell.angle_beta   90.00
_cell.angle_gamma   90.00
#
_symmetry.space_group_name_H-M   'P 1'
#
loop_
_entity.id
_entity.type
_entity.pdbx_description
1 polymer ?
#
loop_
_entity_poly.entity_id
_entity_poly.type
_entity_poly.pdbx_seq_one_letter_code
_entity_poly.pdbx_strand_id
1 'polypeptide(L)'
;MTNLTLTDTTLKLGELNLDKSQFMLPKKVVVLSARMSYKYHDVNGEQVKSDEVSKIVCTVQDADKVKVLKEMNIAVEELKAITLEIHDNLDKITKLAENDGLLDKTVELVNPQVRLMWNMTRSNWSGVKLVANDLKIIGD
;
A
#
# COMPACT_ATOMS: atom_id res chain seq x y z
N MET A 1 -17.95 -12.24 -10.34
CA MET A 1 -17.07 -11.25 -10.98
C MET A 1 -17.84 -10.60 -12.10
N THR A 2 -17.81 -9.29 -12.21
CA THR A 2 -18.39 -8.57 -13.35
C THR A 2 -17.39 -8.63 -14.51
N ASN A 3 -17.84 -9.01 -15.69
CA ASN A 3 -16.97 -9.02 -16.87
C ASN A 3 -16.63 -7.58 -17.28
N LEU A 4 -15.36 -7.31 -17.58
CA LEU A 4 -14.90 -6.03 -18.10
C LEU A 4 -14.95 -6.04 -19.63
N THR A 5 -15.32 -4.91 -20.23
CA THR A 5 -15.31 -4.74 -21.69
C THR A 5 -14.10 -3.96 -22.14
N LEU A 6 -13.46 -4.37 -23.24
CA LEU A 6 -12.27 -3.68 -23.77
C LEU A 6 -12.53 -2.25 -24.26
N THR A 7 -13.80 -1.89 -24.45
CA THR A 7 -14.25 -0.54 -24.83
C THR A 7 -14.57 0.36 -23.65
N ASP A 8 -14.45 -0.13 -22.40
CA ASP A 8 -14.70 0.68 -21.22
C ASP A 8 -13.53 1.64 -20.98
N THR A 9 -13.77 2.92 -21.24
CA THR A 9 -12.81 4.01 -21.04
C THR A 9 -12.84 4.60 -19.63
N THR A 10 -13.75 4.13 -18.77
CA THR A 10 -13.87 4.57 -17.37
C THR A 10 -13.05 3.70 -16.41
N LEU A 11 -12.59 2.54 -16.89
CA LEU A 11 -11.80 1.60 -16.10
C LEU A 11 -10.45 2.18 -15.67
N LYS A 12 -10.23 2.22 -14.36
CA LYS A 12 -8.94 2.61 -13.78
C LYS A 12 -8.07 1.37 -13.56
N LEU A 13 -7.02 1.23 -14.39
CA LEU A 13 -6.10 0.08 -14.33
C LEU A 13 -5.47 -0.15 -12.94
N GLY A 14 -5.20 0.93 -12.19
CA GLY A 14 -4.65 0.84 -10.83
C GLY A 14 -5.62 0.35 -9.75
N GLU A 15 -6.90 0.22 -10.07
CA GLU A 15 -7.96 -0.29 -9.19
C GLU A 15 -8.31 -1.76 -9.49
N LEU A 16 -7.79 -2.31 -10.58
CA LEU A 16 -7.97 -3.73 -10.94
C LEU A 16 -7.17 -4.64 -10.02
N ASN A 17 -7.88 -5.58 -9.38
CA ASN A 17 -7.24 -6.67 -8.67
C ASN A 17 -6.70 -7.68 -9.70
N LEU A 18 -5.40 -7.97 -9.62
CA LEU A 18 -4.77 -9.06 -10.35
C LEU A 18 -5.06 -10.39 -9.64
N ASP A 19 -4.87 -11.49 -10.37
CA ASP A 19 -4.96 -12.82 -9.77
C ASP A 19 -3.80 -13.02 -8.76
N LYS A 20 -4.13 -12.87 -7.48
CA LYS A 20 -3.16 -12.98 -6.39
C LYS A 20 -2.50 -14.37 -6.29
N SER A 21 -3.08 -15.41 -6.90
CA SER A 21 -2.47 -16.76 -6.90
C SER A 21 -1.15 -16.81 -7.69
N GLN A 22 -0.91 -15.83 -8.56
CA GLN A 22 0.32 -15.70 -9.35
C GLN A 22 1.48 -15.06 -8.57
N PHE A 23 1.27 -14.68 -7.30
CA PHE A 23 2.23 -13.94 -6.50
C PHE A 23 2.54 -14.67 -5.18
N MET A 24 3.76 -14.50 -4.69
CA MET A 24 4.12 -14.86 -3.31
C MET A 24 3.85 -13.64 -2.41
N LEU A 25 2.66 -13.60 -1.80
CA LEU A 25 2.28 -12.48 -0.93
C LEU A 25 2.86 -12.67 0.48
N PRO A 26 3.46 -11.61 1.08
CA PRO A 26 3.83 -11.65 2.49
C PRO A 26 2.56 -11.68 3.34
N LYS A 27 2.53 -12.57 4.34
CA LYS A 27 1.43 -12.60 5.34
C LYS A 27 1.56 -11.46 6.35
N LYS A 28 2.80 -11.11 6.69
CA LYS A 28 3.17 -10.05 7.61
C LYS A 28 4.22 -9.16 6.97
N VAL A 29 4.18 -7.88 7.28
CA VAL A 29 5.13 -6.90 6.77
C VAL A 29 5.64 -6.00 7.90
N VAL A 30 6.86 -5.50 7.75
CA VAL A 30 7.42 -4.44 8.60
C VAL A 30 7.20 -3.12 7.88
N VAL A 31 6.64 -2.13 8.56
CA VAL A 31 6.35 -0.81 7.98
C VAL A 31 7.57 0.10 8.13
N LEU A 32 8.07 0.63 7.01
CA LEU A 32 9.19 1.57 6.96
C LEU A 32 8.74 3.04 6.92
N SER A 33 7.51 3.28 6.47
CA SER A 33 6.85 4.58 6.49
C SER A 33 5.36 4.41 6.21
N ALA A 34 4.54 5.32 6.72
CA ALA A 34 3.13 5.45 6.39
C ALA A 34 2.82 6.93 6.12
N ARG A 35 2.17 7.23 4.99
CA ARG A 35 1.85 8.61 4.59
C ARG A 35 0.39 8.71 4.14
N MET A 36 -0.32 9.69 4.69
CA MET A 36 -1.68 10.02 4.26
C MET A 36 -1.64 10.73 2.91
N SER A 37 -2.39 10.20 1.95
CA SER A 37 -2.74 10.89 0.72
C SER A 37 -4.11 11.51 0.91
N TYR A 38 -4.29 12.74 0.44
CA TYR A 38 -5.52 13.51 0.64
C TYR A 38 -6.23 13.70 -0.70
N LYS A 39 -7.55 13.89 -0.66
CA LYS A 39 -8.30 14.30 -1.84
C LYS A 39 -8.00 15.77 -2.17
N TYR A 40 -8.23 16.12 -3.43
CA TYR A 40 -8.19 17.49 -3.92
C TYR A 40 -9.57 17.85 -4.46
N HIS A 41 -9.99 19.08 -4.25
CA HIS A 41 -11.22 19.63 -4.82
C HIS A 41 -10.87 20.75 -5.79
N ASP A 42 -11.69 20.88 -6.83
CA ASP A 42 -11.60 22.03 -7.72
C ASP A 42 -12.29 23.22 -7.07
N VAL A 43 -11.54 24.30 -6.87
CA VAL A 43 -12.05 25.59 -6.42
C VAL A 43 -11.61 26.63 -7.44
N ASN A 44 -12.55 27.12 -8.25
CA ASN A 44 -12.29 28.10 -9.30
C ASN A 44 -11.22 27.67 -10.33
N GLY A 45 -11.15 26.37 -10.68
CA GLY A 45 -10.16 25.83 -11.61
C GLY A 45 -8.79 25.53 -10.99
N GLU A 46 -8.61 25.75 -9.69
CA GLU A 46 -7.43 25.36 -8.94
C GLU A 46 -7.70 24.10 -8.10
N GLN A 47 -6.74 23.18 -8.09
CA GLN A 47 -6.82 21.96 -7.28
C GLN A 47 -6.33 22.26 -5.85
N VAL A 48 -7.27 22.38 -4.92
CA VAL A 48 -6.99 22.65 -3.50
C VAL A 48 -7.04 21.35 -2.71
N LYS A 49 -5.99 21.10 -1.92
CA LYS A 49 -5.91 19.92 -1.04
C LYS A 49 -6.99 20.01 0.05
N SER A 50 -7.71 18.91 0.25
CA SER A 50 -8.70 18.76 1.33
C SER A 50 -8.10 18.09 2.57
N ASP A 51 -8.85 18.11 3.67
CA ASP A 51 -8.56 17.32 4.88
C ASP A 51 -9.06 15.87 4.78
N GLU A 52 -9.76 15.50 3.69
CA GLU A 52 -10.23 14.14 3.49
C GLU A 52 -9.09 13.23 3.02
N VAL A 53 -8.76 12.21 3.83
CA VAL A 53 -7.81 11.17 3.44
C VAL A 53 -8.40 10.33 2.30
N SER A 54 -7.68 10.22 1.19
CA SER A 54 -8.06 9.39 0.04
C SER A 54 -7.53 7.96 0.16
N LYS A 55 -6.34 7.80 0.72
CA LYS A 55 -5.68 6.53 1.00
C LYS A 55 -4.49 6.74 1.92
N ILE A 56 -3.98 5.66 2.50
CA ILE A 56 -2.69 5.63 3.20
C ILE A 56 -1.72 4.83 2.35
N VAL A 57 -0.54 5.39 2.12
CA VAL A 57 0.54 4.76 1.34
C VAL A 57 1.67 4.40 2.29
N CYS A 58 1.97 3.11 2.39
CA CYS A 58 3.06 2.59 3.19
C CYS A 58 4.19 2.06 2.31
N THR A 59 5.42 2.23 2.78
CA THR A 59 6.57 1.48 2.29
C THR A 59 6.81 0.34 3.27
N VAL A 60 6.82 -0.91 2.81
CA VAL A 60 6.91 -2.07 3.69
C VAL A 60 7.93 -3.11 3.20
N GLN A 61 8.39 -3.98 4.09
CA GLN A 61 9.23 -5.14 3.77
C GLN A 61 8.58 -6.43 4.26
N ASP A 62 8.86 -7.55 3.60
CA ASP A 62 8.42 -8.88 4.02
C ASP A 62 9.02 -9.23 5.39
N ALA A 63 8.16 -9.42 6.40
CA ALA A 63 8.61 -9.61 7.78
C ALA A 63 9.41 -10.90 7.99
N ASP A 64 9.09 -11.97 7.27
CA ASP A 64 9.81 -13.24 7.39
C ASP A 64 11.23 -13.10 6.84
N LYS A 65 11.40 -12.35 5.73
CA LYS A 65 12.73 -12.06 5.17
C LYS A 65 13.54 -11.13 6.08
N VAL A 66 12.91 -10.10 6.64
CA VAL A 66 13.56 -9.21 7.62
C VAL A 66 14.07 -10.02 8.81
N LYS A 67 13.26 -10.95 9.34
CA LYS A 67 13.65 -11.81 10.46
C LYS A 67 14.88 -12.66 10.13
N VAL A 68 14.86 -13.36 8.98
CA VAL A 68 15.99 -14.21 8.55
C VAL A 68 17.27 -13.40 8.37
N LEU A 69 17.20 -12.23 7.74
CA LEU A 69 18.38 -11.37 7.54
C LEU A 69 18.97 -10.89 8.87
N LYS A 70 18.11 -10.49 9.83
CA LYS A 70 18.54 -10.11 11.18
C LYS A 70 19.21 -11.27 11.92
N GLU A 71 18.67 -12.48 11.85
CA GLU A 71 19.26 -13.68 12.45
C GLU A 71 20.64 -14.02 11.85
N MET A 72 20.87 -13.67 10.58
CA MET A 72 22.14 -13.83 9.89
C MET A 72 23.12 -12.66 10.08
N ASN A 73 22.74 -11.64 10.86
CA ASN A 73 23.50 -10.39 11.02
C ASN A 73 23.79 -9.69 9.68
N ILE A 74 22.83 -9.75 8.76
CA ILE A 74 22.86 -9.08 7.45
C ILE A 74 22.00 -7.81 7.51
N ALA A 75 22.52 -6.74 6.91
CA ALA A 75 21.81 -5.48 6.69
C ALA A 75 20.47 -5.70 5.96
N VAL A 76 19.38 -5.18 6.54
CA VAL A 76 18.01 -5.31 5.99
C VAL A 76 17.67 -4.20 5.00
N GLU A 77 18.52 -3.18 4.91
CA GLU A 77 18.36 -2.00 4.06
C GLU A 77 18.36 -2.35 2.57
N GLU A 78 19.05 -3.43 2.19
CA GLU A 78 19.11 -3.95 0.81
C GLU A 78 17.86 -4.75 0.39
N LEU A 79 16.99 -5.10 1.35
CA LEU A 79 15.75 -5.81 1.03
C LEU A 79 14.79 -4.86 0.31
N LYS A 80 14.41 -5.23 -0.92
CA LYS A 80 13.50 -4.42 -1.74
C LYS A 80 12.19 -4.14 -0.99
N ALA A 81 11.86 -2.86 -0.90
CA ALA A 81 10.60 -2.42 -0.34
C ALA A 81 9.43 -2.66 -1.30
N ILE A 82 8.25 -2.80 -0.72
CA ILE A 82 6.98 -3.01 -1.39
C ILE A 82 6.08 -1.81 -1.09
N THR A 83 5.44 -1.27 -2.11
CA THR A 83 4.38 -0.28 -1.92
C THR A 83 3.10 -0.98 -1.46
N LEU A 84 2.56 -0.54 -0.34
CA LEU A 84 1.27 -0.96 0.19
C LEU A 84 0.32 0.25 0.21
N GLU A 85 -0.89 0.08 -0.29
CA GLU A 85 -1.95 1.09 -0.15
C GLU A 85 -3.11 0.54 0.68
N ILE A 86 -3.70 1.41 1.49
CA ILE A 86 -4.90 1.14 2.27
C ILE A 86 -5.94 2.15 1.85
N HIS A 87 -7.09 1.65 1.40
CA HIS A 87 -8.20 2.47 0.88
C HIS A 87 -9.44 2.41 1.79
N ASP A 88 -9.49 1.45 2.71
CA ASP A 88 -10.58 1.25 3.66
C ASP A 88 -10.11 1.56 5.10
N ASN A 89 -11.05 1.69 6.04
CA ASN A 89 -10.77 1.92 7.48
C ASN A 89 -9.80 3.10 7.73
N LEU A 90 -9.85 4.13 6.88
CA LEU A 90 -8.86 5.22 6.87
C LEU A 90 -8.80 5.97 8.20
N ASP A 91 -9.93 6.21 8.88
CA ASP A 91 -9.96 6.89 10.18
C ASP A 91 -9.16 6.12 11.25
N LYS A 92 -9.33 4.79 11.29
CA LYS A 92 -8.62 3.92 12.23
C LYS A 92 -7.12 3.92 11.92
N ILE A 93 -6.76 3.69 10.65
CA ILE A 93 -5.35 3.55 10.27
C ILE A 93 -4.62 4.89 10.33
N THR A 94 -5.30 6.01 10.05
CA THR A 94 -4.72 7.35 10.19
C THR A 94 -4.32 7.59 11.63
N LYS A 95 -5.19 7.30 12.61
CA LYS A 95 -4.87 7.40 14.04
C LYS A 95 -3.69 6.51 14.46
N LEU A 96 -3.56 5.32 13.87
CA LEU A 96 -2.41 4.45 14.12
C LEU A 96 -1.12 4.98 13.50
N ALA A 97 -1.21 5.66 12.36
CA ALA A 97 -0.07 6.20 11.62
C ALA A 97 0.42 7.57 12.13
N GLU A 98 -0.40 8.28 12.90
CA GLU A 98 -0.03 9.54 13.53
C GLU A 98 1.25 9.41 14.35
N ASN A 99 2.10 10.45 14.29
CA ASN A 99 3.37 10.52 15.01
C ASN A 99 4.28 9.30 14.79
N ASP A 100 4.34 8.81 13.55
CA ASP A 100 5.11 7.62 13.16
C ASP A 100 4.72 6.34 13.93
N GLY A 101 3.49 6.24 14.45
CA GLY A 101 3.04 5.12 15.27
C GLY A 101 3.05 3.74 14.58
N LEU A 102 3.14 3.71 13.24
CA LEU A 102 3.33 2.48 12.47
C LEU A 102 4.79 2.18 12.11
N LEU A 103 5.72 3.11 12.30
CA LEU A 103 7.13 2.91 11.95
C LEU A 103 7.72 1.71 12.70
N ASP A 104 8.43 0.85 11.97
CA ASP A 104 9.05 -0.40 12.43
C ASP A 104 8.10 -1.46 13.01
N LYS A 105 6.78 -1.18 13.03
CA LYS A 105 5.80 -2.16 13.50
C LYS A 105 5.65 -3.29 12.48
N THR A 106 5.55 -4.51 13.00
CA THR A 106 5.14 -5.68 12.22
C THR A 106 3.62 -5.73 12.20
N VAL A 107 3.04 -5.78 11.00
CA VAL A 107 1.60 -5.84 10.81
C VAL A 107 1.20 -7.02 9.93
N GLU A 108 0.05 -7.61 10.24
CA GLU A 108 -0.64 -8.57 9.37
C GLU A 108 -1.62 -7.82 8.46
N LEU A 109 -1.61 -8.18 7.17
CA LEU A 109 -2.46 -7.54 6.16
C LEU A 109 -3.83 -8.20 6.13
N VAL A 110 -4.91 -7.41 6.22
CA VAL A 110 -6.28 -7.91 6.11
C VAL A 110 -6.74 -7.83 4.66
N ASN A 111 -7.14 -8.98 4.10
CA ASN A 111 -7.61 -9.15 2.72
C ASN A 111 -6.66 -8.58 1.64
N PRO A 112 -5.37 -8.92 1.65
CA PRO A 112 -4.41 -8.36 0.70
C PRO A 112 -4.78 -8.73 -0.74
N GLN A 113 -4.66 -7.73 -1.62
CA GLN A 113 -4.80 -7.81 -3.06
C GLN A 113 -3.52 -7.31 -3.75
N VAL A 114 -3.37 -7.67 -5.01
CA VAL A 114 -2.30 -7.16 -5.87
C VAL A 114 -2.93 -6.28 -6.94
N ARG A 115 -2.41 -5.06 -7.13
CA ARG A 115 -2.86 -4.15 -8.19
C ARG A 115 -1.68 -3.60 -8.98
N LEU A 116 -1.96 -3.09 -10.18
CA LEU A 116 -0.94 -2.41 -10.98
C LEU A 116 -0.46 -1.14 -10.26
N MET A 117 0.85 -0.92 -10.33
CA MET A 117 1.48 0.30 -9.80
C MET A 117 1.74 1.29 -10.93
N TRP A 118 1.34 2.55 -10.72
CA TRP A 118 1.71 3.63 -11.61
C TRP A 118 3.14 4.06 -11.28
N ASN A 119 4.02 3.99 -12.27
CA ASN A 119 5.38 4.46 -12.17
C ASN A 119 5.41 5.94 -12.58
N MET A 120 5.50 6.81 -11.58
CA MET A 120 5.55 8.27 -11.79
C MET A 120 6.73 8.70 -12.65
N THR A 121 7.90 8.06 -12.53
CA THR A 121 9.11 8.43 -13.28
C THR A 121 9.00 8.07 -14.75
N ARG A 122 8.33 6.97 -15.08
CA ARG A 122 8.18 6.47 -16.46
C ARG A 122 6.83 6.81 -17.08
N SER A 123 5.94 7.46 -16.33
CA SER A 123 4.56 7.76 -16.72
C SER A 123 3.86 6.55 -17.34
N ASN A 124 4.01 5.38 -16.73
CA ASN A 124 3.40 4.15 -17.20
C ASN A 124 2.99 3.21 -16.06
N TRP A 125 2.17 2.22 -16.38
CA TRP A 125 1.91 1.10 -15.48
C TRP A 125 3.08 0.12 -15.54
N SER A 126 3.90 0.08 -14.50
CA SER A 126 4.99 -0.89 -14.39
C SER A 126 5.19 -1.35 -12.95
N GLY A 127 5.29 -2.67 -12.78
CA GLY A 127 5.31 -3.31 -11.47
C GLY A 127 3.93 -3.44 -10.83
N VAL A 128 3.92 -3.91 -9.58
CA VAL A 128 2.72 -4.17 -8.80
C VAL A 128 2.86 -3.58 -7.40
N LYS A 129 1.72 -3.33 -6.76
CA LYS A 129 1.60 -2.89 -5.36
C LYS A 129 0.68 -3.83 -4.60
N LEU A 130 0.87 -3.86 -3.28
CA LEU A 130 -0.10 -4.46 -2.38
C LEU A 130 -1.21 -3.47 -2.07
N VAL A 131 -2.43 -3.98 -1.91
CA VAL A 131 -3.56 -3.25 -1.36
C VAL A 131 -4.16 -4.07 -0.23
N ALA A 132 -4.46 -3.46 0.91
CA ALA A 132 -5.12 -4.13 2.03
C ALA A 132 -6.29 -3.28 2.54
N ASN A 133 -7.27 -3.95 3.14
CA ASN A 133 -8.46 -3.29 3.69
C ASN A 133 -8.19 -2.76 5.11
N ASP A 134 -7.27 -3.39 5.84
CA ASP A 134 -6.95 -3.04 7.22
C ASP A 134 -5.57 -3.60 7.59
N LEU A 135 -5.03 -3.12 8.71
CA LEU A 135 -3.81 -3.60 9.35
C LEU A 135 -4.12 -4.11 10.75
N LYS A 136 -3.48 -5.23 11.11
CA LYS A 136 -3.44 -5.74 12.47
C LYS A 136 -2.01 -5.71 12.98
N ILE A 137 -1.74 -4.91 14.01
CA ILE A 137 -0.43 -4.86 14.66
C ILE A 137 -0.15 -6.20 15.35
N ILE A 138 1.05 -6.73 15.16
CA ILE A 138 1.51 -7.99 15.74
C ILE A 138 2.61 -7.69 16.75
N GLY A 139 2.32 -7.93 18.02
CA GLY A 139 3.27 -7.72 19.13
C GLY A 139 3.35 -6.25 19.53
N ASP A 140 2.96 -5.98 20.77
CA ASP A 140 3.56 -4.92 21.58
C ASP A 140 4.49 -5.58 22.60
#